data_AF-A0A0J7JTT0-F1
#
_entry.id   AF-A0A0J7JTT0-F1
#
_cell.length_a   1.000
_cell.length_b   1.000
_cell.length_c   1.000
_cell.angle_alpha   90.00
_cell.angle_beta   90.00
_cell.angle_gamma   90.00
#
_symmetry.space_group_name_H-M   'P 1'
#
loop_
_entity.id
_entity.type
_entity.pdbx_description
1 polymer ?
#
loop_
_entity_poly.entity_id
_entity_poly.type
_entity_poly.pdbx_seq_one_letter_code
_entity_poly.pdbx_strand_id
1 'polypeptide(L)'
;VLTSFEEFQGKGSGWVIEAIQYMEVMTAAYKPLAASSYIPLPELLFNKKAIINIQNKDHKCLIWSVLAALHPVEKNAERVTKYQAYENELNTDGLSFPTPLQQIGKFERMNNLSINVYGWENDEILPLRITANPLGIYFLYILTNYIV
;
A
#
# COMPACT_ATOMS: atom_id res chain seq x y z
N VAL A 1 -3.68 22.95 -15.53
CA VAL A 1 -3.18 24.34 -15.71
C VAL A 1 -3.31 24.78 -17.17
N LEU A 2 -2.66 24.12 -18.13
CA LEU A 2 -2.84 24.45 -19.57
C LEU A 2 -4.30 24.32 -20.05
N THR A 3 -4.97 23.22 -19.68
CA THR A 3 -6.38 22.97 -20.09
C THR A 3 -7.37 23.99 -19.52
N SER A 4 -7.13 24.50 -18.31
CA SER A 4 -7.97 25.55 -17.71
C SER A 4 -7.77 26.92 -18.38
N PHE A 5 -6.58 27.19 -18.93
CA PHE A 5 -6.34 28.41 -19.72
C PHE A 5 -7.08 28.36 -21.06
N GLU A 6 -7.06 27.20 -21.72
CA GLU A 6 -7.78 26.98 -22.97
C GLU A 6 -9.30 27.08 -22.79
N GLU A 7 -9.86 26.52 -21.70
CA GLU A 7 -11.28 26.66 -21.39
C GLU A 7 -11.70 28.11 -21.07
N PHE A 8 -10.82 28.90 -20.45
CA PHE A 8 -11.11 30.30 -20.14
C PHE A 8 -11.11 31.19 -21.39
N GLN A 9 -10.20 30.93 -22.35
CA GLN A 9 -10.16 31.65 -23.63
C GLN A 9 -11.15 31.11 -24.67
N GLY A 10 -11.54 29.84 -24.56
CA GLY A 10 -12.31 29.11 -25.57
C GLY A 10 -13.82 29.35 -25.60
N LYS A 11 -14.39 30.14 -24.69
CA LYS A 11 -15.86 30.38 -24.62
C LYS A 11 -16.38 31.47 -25.57
N GLY A 12 -15.65 31.79 -26.64
CA GLY A 12 -16.16 32.59 -27.77
C GLY A 12 -16.32 34.09 -27.52
N SER A 13 -15.87 34.61 -26.39
CA SER A 13 -15.96 36.02 -26.02
C SER A 13 -14.80 36.89 -26.54
N GLY A 14 -13.77 36.28 -27.16
CA GLY A 14 -12.59 36.97 -27.70
C GLY A 14 -11.60 37.48 -26.65
N TRP A 15 -11.70 36.99 -25.40
CA TRP A 15 -10.82 37.39 -24.31
C TRP A 15 -9.45 36.73 -24.46
N VAL A 16 -8.41 37.54 -24.53
CA VAL A 16 -7.02 37.08 -24.55
C VAL A 16 -6.39 37.44 -23.21
N ILE A 17 -5.76 36.47 -22.55
CA ILE A 17 -4.98 36.71 -21.33
C ILE A 17 -3.73 37.47 -21.75
N GLU A 18 -3.63 38.73 -21.32
CA GLU A 18 -2.50 39.60 -21.63
C GLU A 18 -1.29 39.31 -20.72
N ALA A 19 -1.52 39.13 -19.41
CA ALA A 19 -0.45 38.80 -18.45
C ALA A 19 -0.98 38.10 -17.19
N ILE A 20 -0.15 37.24 -16.61
CA ILE A 20 -0.34 36.69 -15.26
C ILE A 20 0.59 37.46 -14.33
N GLN A 21 0.04 38.30 -13.46
CA GLN A 21 0.85 39.15 -12.58
C GLN A 21 1.45 38.39 -11.39
N TYR A 22 0.79 37.32 -10.95
CA TYR A 22 1.23 36.50 -9.83
C TYR A 22 0.70 35.07 -9.98
N MET A 23 1.55 34.08 -9.70
CA MET A 23 1.19 32.67 -9.68
C MET A 23 1.90 32.02 -8.50
N GLU A 24 1.13 31.39 -7.62
CA GLU A 24 1.66 30.57 -6.54
C GLU A 24 1.38 29.10 -6.88
N VAL A 25 2.44 28.29 -6.90
CA VAL A 25 2.35 26.84 -7.13
C VAL A 25 2.84 26.15 -5.86
N MET A 26 1.89 25.59 -5.10
CA MET A 26 2.23 24.76 -3.96
C MET A 26 2.54 23.35 -4.46
N THR A 27 3.78 22.90 -4.26
CA THR A 27 4.18 21.52 -4.54
C THR A 27 4.40 20.78 -3.23
N ALA A 28 3.98 19.53 -3.18
CA ALA A 28 4.28 18.63 -2.08
C ALA A 28 5.11 17.46 -2.62
N ALA A 29 6.13 17.05 -1.87
CA ALA A 29 6.91 15.88 -2.21
C ALA A 29 6.03 14.62 -2.08
N TYR A 30 5.65 14.03 -3.22
CA TYR A 30 4.90 12.77 -3.22
C TYR A 30 5.86 11.61 -2.94
N LYS A 31 5.76 11.03 -1.74
CA LYS A 31 6.38 9.74 -1.43
C LYS A 31 5.32 8.65 -1.60
N PRO A 32 5.39 7.82 -2.66
CA PRO A 32 4.43 6.75 -2.85
C PRO A 32 4.54 5.76 -1.70
N LEU A 33 3.40 5.35 -1.15
CA LEU A 33 3.32 4.29 -0.17
C LEU A 33 3.80 2.98 -0.82
N ALA A 34 4.79 2.35 -0.19
CA ALA A 34 5.32 1.06 -0.57
C ALA A 34 5.35 0.14 0.64
N ALA A 35 5.31 -1.16 0.36
CA ALA A 35 5.71 -2.18 1.33
C ALA A 35 7.15 -1.91 1.82
N SER A 36 7.62 -2.58 2.86
CA SER A 36 9.01 -2.41 3.33
C SER A 36 9.55 -3.69 3.97
N SER A 37 10.35 -3.54 5.01
CA SER A 37 10.71 -4.59 5.97
C SER A 37 9.85 -4.47 7.23
N TYR A 38 10.18 -5.27 8.24
CA TYR A 38 9.55 -5.19 9.55
C TYR A 38 9.64 -3.77 10.14
N ILE A 39 8.48 -3.27 10.58
CA ILE A 39 8.34 -2.05 11.36
C ILE A 39 7.57 -2.44 12.63
N PRO A 40 8.02 -2.04 13.83
CA PRO A 40 7.31 -2.36 15.07
C PRO A 40 5.90 -1.73 15.07
N LEU A 41 4.92 -2.48 15.57
CA LEU A 41 3.56 -1.96 15.73
C LEU A 41 3.53 -0.89 16.82
N PRO A 42 2.70 0.16 16.68
CA PRO A 42 2.32 1.03 17.77
C PRO A 42 1.80 0.23 18.98
N GLU A 43 2.08 0.73 20.18
CA GLU A 43 1.78 0.04 21.44
C GLU A 43 0.32 -0.42 21.56
N LEU A 44 -0.62 0.43 21.13
CA LEU A 44 -2.06 0.10 21.13
C LEU A 44 -2.39 -1.12 20.27
N LEU A 45 -1.78 -1.24 19.09
CA LEU A 45 -2.00 -2.36 18.19
C LEU A 45 -1.26 -3.62 18.67
N PHE A 46 -0.05 -3.45 19.18
CA PHE A 46 0.74 -4.54 19.76
C PHE A 46 0.00 -5.20 20.93
N ASN A 47 -0.54 -4.40 21.85
CA ASN A 47 -1.24 -4.88 23.03
C ASN A 47 -2.57 -5.59 22.72
N LYS A 48 -3.20 -5.28 21.58
CA LYS A 48 -4.43 -5.96 21.13
C LYS A 48 -4.19 -7.42 20.72
N LYS A 49 -2.95 -7.81 20.38
CA LYS A 49 -2.58 -9.17 19.94
C LYS A 49 -3.41 -9.73 18.78
N ALA A 50 -4.05 -8.87 18.00
CA ALA A 50 -4.91 -9.24 16.87
C ALA A 50 -4.17 -9.24 15.52
N ILE A 51 -2.93 -8.77 15.50
CA ILE A 51 -2.12 -8.59 14.29
C ILE A 51 -0.86 -9.44 14.40
N ILE A 52 -0.63 -10.27 13.40
CA ILE A 52 0.64 -10.99 13.24
C ILE A 52 1.60 -10.08 12.47
N ASN A 53 2.56 -9.49 13.17
CA ASN A 53 3.59 -8.64 12.55
C ASN A 53 4.84 -9.46 12.24
N ILE A 54 5.03 -9.84 10.97
CA ILE A 54 6.15 -10.69 10.55
C ILE A 54 7.47 -9.93 10.62
N GLN A 55 8.44 -10.50 11.32
CA GLN A 55 9.77 -9.93 11.56
C GLN A 55 10.74 -10.28 10.42
N ASN A 56 10.56 -9.66 9.26
CA ASN A 56 11.43 -9.84 8.10
C ASN A 56 12.55 -8.79 8.02
N LYS A 57 13.73 -9.21 7.51
CA LYS A 57 14.89 -8.34 7.27
C LYS A 57 15.04 -7.90 5.81
N ASP A 58 14.25 -8.48 4.91
CA ASP A 58 14.22 -8.17 3.48
C ASP A 58 13.07 -7.18 3.16
N HIS A 59 12.87 -6.86 1.89
CA HIS A 59 11.78 -5.98 1.43
C HIS A 59 10.52 -6.75 0.98
N LYS A 60 10.34 -7.99 1.45
CA LYS A 60 9.26 -8.90 1.02
C LYS A 60 8.11 -9.02 2.03
N CYS A 61 7.88 -8.01 2.86
CA CYS A 61 6.85 -8.09 3.91
C CYS A 61 5.45 -8.44 3.38
N LEU A 62 5.06 -7.97 2.19
CA LEU A 62 3.80 -8.35 1.54
C LEU A 62 3.69 -9.88 1.34
N ILE A 63 4.77 -10.50 0.87
CA ILE A 63 4.83 -11.94 0.60
C ILE A 63 4.71 -12.70 1.92
N TRP A 64 5.49 -12.31 2.92
CA TRP A 64 5.47 -12.96 4.22
C TRP A 64 4.13 -12.82 4.93
N SER A 65 3.47 -11.66 4.84
CA SER A 65 2.13 -11.46 5.40
C SER A 65 1.07 -12.31 4.72
N VAL A 66 1.14 -12.46 3.40
CA VAL A 66 0.20 -13.32 2.65
C VAL A 66 0.42 -14.78 3.01
N LEU A 67 1.67 -15.24 3.04
CA LEU A 67 2.00 -16.62 3.46
C LEU A 67 1.56 -16.92 4.89
N ALA A 68 1.72 -15.97 5.81
CA ALA A 68 1.31 -16.16 7.20
C ALA A 68 -0.20 -16.37 7.37
N ALA A 69 -0.99 -15.78 6.48
CA ALA A 69 -2.44 -15.95 6.48
C ALA A 69 -2.92 -17.15 5.64
N LEU A 70 -2.16 -17.57 4.61
CA LEU A 70 -2.39 -18.82 3.89
C LEU A 70 -2.00 -20.06 4.72
N HIS A 71 -0.95 -19.94 5.54
CA HIS A 71 -0.42 -21.01 6.38
C HIS A 71 -0.39 -20.61 7.85
N PRO A 72 -1.54 -20.54 8.55
CA PRO A 72 -1.58 -20.09 9.95
C PRO A 72 -0.69 -20.95 10.86
N VAL A 73 0.09 -20.28 11.71
CA VAL A 73 0.97 -20.92 12.70
C VAL A 73 0.59 -20.43 14.09
N GLU A 74 0.47 -21.35 15.05
CA GLU A 74 0.07 -20.99 16.43
C GLU A 74 1.21 -20.38 17.25
N LYS A 75 2.44 -20.90 17.10
CA LYS A 75 3.59 -20.54 17.94
C LYS A 75 4.66 -19.82 17.16
N ASN A 76 5.04 -18.65 17.65
CA ASN A 76 6.04 -17.77 17.04
C ASN A 76 5.69 -17.43 15.58
N ALA A 77 4.41 -17.09 15.35
CA ALA A 77 3.87 -16.77 14.02
C ALA A 77 4.54 -15.56 13.37
N GLU A 78 5.22 -14.73 14.16
CA GLU A 78 5.99 -13.57 13.69
C GLU A 78 7.27 -13.93 12.92
N ARG A 79 7.73 -15.19 12.95
CA ARG A 79 9.03 -15.56 12.39
C ARG A 79 8.94 -15.96 10.92
N VAL A 80 9.74 -15.31 10.08
CA VAL A 80 9.87 -15.65 8.64
C VAL A 80 10.21 -17.12 8.40
N THR A 81 11.04 -17.73 9.25
CA THR A 81 11.46 -19.13 9.11
C THR A 81 10.33 -20.14 9.11
N LYS A 82 9.14 -19.75 9.59
CA LYS A 82 7.93 -20.59 9.54
C LYS A 82 7.32 -20.67 8.14
N TYR A 83 7.63 -19.70 7.27
CA TYR A 83 6.97 -19.55 5.97
C TYR A 83 7.91 -19.71 4.78
N GLN A 84 9.24 -19.75 5.00
CA GLN A 84 10.25 -19.87 3.94
C GLN A 84 10.02 -21.06 3.00
N ALA A 85 9.50 -22.18 3.52
CA ALA A 85 9.20 -23.35 2.70
C ALA A 85 8.12 -23.09 1.64
N TYR A 86 7.25 -22.11 1.86
CA TYR A 86 6.10 -21.78 1.01
C TYR A 86 6.38 -20.59 0.08
N GLU A 87 7.59 -20.01 0.10
CA GLU A 87 7.91 -18.80 -0.69
C GLU A 87 7.62 -19.00 -2.19
N ASN A 88 7.86 -20.20 -2.71
CA ASN A 88 7.65 -20.54 -4.12
C ASN A 88 6.18 -20.79 -4.50
N GLU A 89 5.24 -20.78 -3.55
CA GLU A 89 3.81 -20.92 -3.84
C GLU A 89 3.21 -19.66 -4.44
N LEU A 90 3.83 -18.50 -4.17
CA LEU A 90 3.37 -17.21 -4.66
C LEU A 90 4.13 -16.81 -5.91
N ASN A 91 3.39 -16.47 -6.97
CA ASN A 91 3.96 -15.87 -8.16
C ASN A 91 4.27 -14.39 -7.91
N THR A 92 5.56 -14.06 -7.89
CA THR A 92 6.08 -12.70 -7.72
C THR A 92 6.70 -12.11 -8.99
N ASP A 93 6.44 -12.69 -10.16
CA ASP A 93 7.09 -12.33 -11.42
C ASP A 93 6.80 -10.88 -11.85
N GLY A 94 7.89 -10.13 -12.02
CA GLY A 94 7.84 -8.71 -12.39
C GLY A 94 7.17 -7.84 -11.34
N LEU A 95 7.27 -8.21 -10.06
CA LEU A 95 7.10 -7.29 -8.94
C LEU A 95 8.44 -6.62 -8.62
N SER A 96 8.38 -5.36 -8.21
CA SER A 96 9.51 -4.69 -7.57
C SER A 96 9.40 -4.86 -6.05
N PHE A 97 10.55 -4.92 -5.38
CA PHE A 97 10.65 -4.92 -3.92
C PHE A 97 11.41 -3.68 -3.45
N PRO A 98 10.88 -2.92 -2.48
CA PRO A 98 9.55 -3.07 -1.89
C PRO A 98 8.39 -2.91 -2.89
N THR A 99 7.30 -3.67 -2.69
CA THR A 99 6.14 -3.67 -3.59
C THR A 99 5.32 -2.38 -3.42
N PRO A 100 5.19 -1.54 -4.47
CA PRO A 100 4.31 -0.37 -4.44
C PRO A 100 2.83 -0.79 -4.41
N LEU A 101 1.98 0.02 -3.78
CA LEU A 101 0.53 -0.25 -3.70
C LEU A 101 -0.13 -0.47 -5.07
N GLN A 102 0.38 0.19 -6.11
CA GLN A 102 -0.12 0.06 -7.48
C GLN A 102 0.11 -1.34 -8.06
N GLN A 103 1.15 -2.06 -7.61
CA GLN A 103 1.45 -3.41 -8.08
C GLN A 103 0.66 -4.50 -7.33
N ILE A 104 0.00 -4.19 -6.21
CA ILE A 104 -0.81 -5.16 -5.46
C ILE A 104 -1.92 -5.74 -6.32
N GLY A 105 -2.56 -4.93 -7.17
CA GLY A 105 -3.60 -5.42 -8.08
C GLY A 105 -3.08 -6.41 -9.14
N LYS A 106 -1.80 -6.28 -9.55
CA LYS A 106 -1.15 -7.26 -10.42
C LYS A 106 -0.91 -8.56 -9.64
N PHE A 107 -0.35 -8.45 -8.44
CA PHE A 107 -0.07 -9.59 -7.55
C PHE A 107 -1.34 -10.40 -7.21
N GLU A 108 -2.45 -9.73 -6.88
CA GLU A 108 -3.75 -10.35 -6.66
C GLU A 108 -4.20 -11.22 -7.83
N ARG A 109 -4.12 -10.70 -9.06
CA ARG A 109 -4.54 -11.44 -10.27
C ARG A 109 -3.65 -12.64 -10.55
N MET A 110 -2.35 -12.51 -10.32
CA MET A 110 -1.38 -13.59 -10.54
C MET A 110 -1.55 -14.75 -9.57
N ASN A 111 -2.04 -14.48 -8.36
CA ASN A 111 -2.17 -15.46 -7.29
C ASN A 111 -3.63 -15.82 -6.97
N ASN A 112 -4.60 -15.22 -7.67
CA ASN A 112 -6.03 -15.33 -7.41
C ASN A 112 -6.39 -15.01 -5.94
N LEU A 113 -5.94 -13.85 -5.46
CA LEU A 113 -6.12 -13.37 -4.09
C LEU A 113 -6.85 -12.02 -4.04
N SER A 114 -7.33 -11.67 -2.85
CA SER A 114 -8.03 -10.41 -2.55
C SER A 114 -7.38 -9.71 -1.35
N ILE A 115 -6.73 -8.57 -1.56
CA ILE A 115 -5.90 -7.91 -0.55
C ILE A 115 -6.45 -6.53 -0.23
N ASN A 116 -6.80 -6.32 1.03
CA ASN A 116 -7.15 -5.01 1.54
C ASN A 116 -5.97 -4.42 2.32
N VAL A 117 -5.67 -3.17 2.03
CA VAL A 117 -4.61 -2.43 2.72
C VAL A 117 -5.26 -1.31 3.51
N TYR A 118 -4.94 -1.28 4.78
CA TYR A 118 -5.36 -0.28 5.74
C TYR A 118 -4.13 0.44 6.28
N GLY A 119 -4.30 1.70 6.64
CA GLY A 119 -3.34 2.53 7.34
C GLY A 119 -3.75 2.66 8.80
N TRP A 120 -2.77 2.95 9.65
CA TRP A 120 -3.02 3.37 11.03
C TRP A 120 -2.46 4.77 11.25
N GLU A 121 -3.34 5.72 11.57
CA GLU A 121 -3.01 7.12 11.79
C GLU A 121 -3.95 7.71 12.86
N ASN A 122 -3.42 8.50 13.80
CA ASN A 122 -4.19 9.15 14.87
C ASN A 122 -5.14 8.20 15.63
N ASP A 123 -4.67 6.99 15.91
CA ASP A 123 -5.44 5.92 16.57
C ASP A 123 -6.68 5.41 15.80
N GLU A 124 -6.75 5.70 14.51
CA GLU A 124 -7.81 5.28 13.61
C GLU A 124 -7.27 4.38 12.48
N ILE A 125 -8.14 3.48 12.00
CA ILE A 125 -7.88 2.62 10.84
C ILE A 125 -8.44 3.32 9.59
N LEU A 126 -7.58 3.54 8.59
CA LEU A 126 -7.96 4.17 7.32
C LEU A 126 -7.84 3.18 6.16
N PRO A 127 -8.84 3.02 5.27
CA PRO A 127 -8.67 2.18 4.10
C PRO A 127 -7.73 2.87 3.09
N LEU A 128 -6.56 2.28 2.83
CA LEU A 128 -5.60 2.77 1.83
C LEU A 128 -5.87 2.16 0.46
N ARG A 129 -6.33 0.90 0.43
CA ARG A 129 -6.71 0.19 -0.78
C ARG A 129 -7.71 -0.90 -0.43
N ILE A 130 -8.87 -0.88 -1.08
CA ILE A 130 -9.83 -1.98 -1.03
C ILE A 130 -9.77 -2.73 -2.35
N THR A 131 -9.72 -4.05 -2.28
CA THR A 131 -9.72 -4.90 -3.48
C THR A 131 -11.02 -4.74 -4.25
N ALA A 132 -10.92 -4.71 -5.59
CA ALA A 132 -12.08 -4.73 -6.48
C ALA A 132 -12.53 -6.16 -6.81
N ASN A 133 -11.74 -7.18 -6.43
CA ASN A 133 -12.04 -8.59 -6.66
C ASN A 133 -12.61 -9.21 -5.37
N PRO A 134 -13.88 -9.67 -5.35
CA PRO A 134 -14.50 -10.23 -4.15
C PRO A 134 -14.18 -11.73 -3.90
N LEU A 135 -13.14 -12.28 -4.52
CA LEU A 135 -12.82 -13.72 -4.40
C LEU A 135 -12.01 -14.03 -3.13
N GLY A 136 -12.73 -14.33 -2.04
CA GLY A 136 -12.46 -15.50 -1.19
C GLY A 136 -11.60 -15.35 0.07
N ILE A 137 -10.61 -14.45 0.14
CA ILE A 137 -9.78 -14.31 1.37
C ILE A 137 -9.44 -12.84 1.56
N TYR A 138 -9.80 -12.25 2.70
CA TYR A 138 -9.49 -10.86 3.04
C TYR A 138 -8.21 -10.77 3.86
N PHE A 139 -7.11 -10.33 3.25
CA PHE A 139 -5.89 -10.02 4.02
C PHE A 139 -5.99 -8.58 4.53
N LEU A 140 -5.88 -8.40 5.85
CA LEU A 140 -5.79 -7.09 6.52
C LEU A 140 -4.31 -6.73 6.63
N TYR A 141 -3.81 -5.89 5.74
CA TYR A 141 -2.46 -5.33 5.86
C TYR A 141 -2.55 -3.95 6.50
N ILE A 142 -1.96 -3.76 7.69
CA ILE A 142 -1.89 -2.44 8.34
C ILE A 142 -0.52 -1.83 8.08
N LEU A 143 -0.47 -0.83 7.21
CA LEU A 143 0.65 0.10 7.09
C LEU A 143 0.55 1.10 8.24
N THR A 144 1.31 0.88 9.30
CA THR A 144 1.50 1.91 10.32
C THR A 144 2.39 2.99 9.73
N ASN A 145 1.98 4.26 9.81
CA ASN A 145 2.70 5.44 9.32
C ASN A 145 4.00 5.72 10.11
N TYR A 146 4.93 4.76 10.15
CA TYR A 146 6.33 4.99 10.50
C TYR A 146 7.20 4.60 9.31
N ILE A 147 7.03 5.37 8.24
CA ILE A 147 8.01 5.49 7.16
C ILE A 147 8.95 6.62 7.56
N VAL A 148 10.12 6.24 8.07
CA VAL A 148 11.36 7.00 7.84
C VAL A 148 12.35 6.05 7.20
#